data_AF-A0A229UVW8-F1
#
_entry.id   AF-A0A229UVW8-F1
#
_cell.length_a   1.000
_cell.length_b   1.000
_cell.length_c   1.000
_cell.angle_alpha   90.00
_cell.angle_beta   90.00
_cell.angle_gamma   90.00
#
_symmetry.space_group_name_H-M   'P 1'
#
loop_
_entity.id
_entity.type
_entity.pdbx_description
1 polymer ?
#
loop_
_entity_poly.entity_id
_entity_poly.type
_entity_poly.pdbx_seq_one_letter_code
_entity_poly.pdbx_strand_id
1 'polypeptide(L)'
;MHKSGFIVCVVMALLLTSCQAKASPSPTATIEKQLQLLVNNQMTSVSSNPGDSIRANADAYQSIVNQGQDGFEYLTAELKKSEHNGLKEWIMAKACADILGERNPIKQWSTGKEWLTAYEKSQ
;
A
#
# COMPACT_ATOMS: atom_id res chain seq x y z
N MET A 1 -28.13 0.87 -70.89
CA MET A 1 -28.83 0.01 -69.92
C MET A 1 -27.96 -1.21 -69.62
N HIS A 2 -27.35 -1.30 -68.43
CA HIS A 2 -26.78 -2.53 -67.86
C HIS A 2 -26.72 -2.40 -66.32
N LYS A 3 -27.69 -3.08 -65.69
CA LYS A 3 -27.75 -3.83 -64.40
C LYS A 3 -26.99 -3.35 -63.15
N SER A 4 -27.78 -3.12 -62.10
CA SER A 4 -27.47 -3.17 -60.66
C SER A 4 -26.73 -4.43 -60.18
N GLY A 5 -26.04 -4.29 -59.04
CA GLY A 5 -25.68 -5.38 -58.12
C GLY A 5 -24.40 -5.03 -57.34
N PHE A 6 -24.51 -4.44 -56.15
CA PHE A 6 -24.52 -5.12 -54.84
C PHE A 6 -23.12 -5.65 -54.42
N ILE A 7 -22.74 -5.36 -53.16
CA ILE A 7 -21.59 -5.91 -52.41
C ILE A 7 -20.25 -5.32 -52.86
N VAL A 8 -19.49 -4.58 -52.05
CA VAL A 8 -18.68 -5.11 -50.94
C VAL A 8 -18.53 -4.04 -49.85
N CYS A 9 -19.30 -4.22 -48.78
CA CYS A 9 -18.95 -3.77 -47.42
C CYS A 9 -17.76 -4.59 -46.93
N VAL A 10 -16.52 -4.13 -47.08
CA VAL A 10 -15.41 -4.76 -46.34
C VAL A 10 -14.40 -3.68 -45.92
N VAL A 11 -14.51 -3.34 -44.64
CA VAL A 11 -13.37 -3.17 -43.72
C VAL A 11 -12.48 -1.94 -43.97
N MET A 12 -13.00 -0.78 -43.61
CA MET A 12 -12.18 0.29 -43.04
C MET A 12 -12.49 0.36 -41.54
N ALA A 13 -12.18 -0.75 -40.86
CA ALA A 13 -12.12 -0.79 -39.40
C ALA A 13 -10.90 0.04 -38.98
N LEU A 14 -11.16 1.34 -38.75
CA LEU A 14 -10.25 2.24 -38.05
C LEU A 14 -9.87 1.56 -36.73
N LEU A 15 -8.62 1.10 -36.67
CA LEU A 15 -7.99 0.57 -35.48
C LEU A 15 -7.94 1.68 -34.44
N LEU A 16 -8.99 1.80 -33.63
CA LEU A 16 -8.90 2.40 -32.31
C LEU A 16 -8.07 1.44 -31.47
N THR A 17 -6.75 1.50 -31.61
CA THR A 17 -5.84 1.00 -30.58
C THR A 17 -6.09 1.82 -29.33
N SER A 18 -7.08 1.40 -28.55
CA SER A 18 -7.21 1.76 -27.15
C SER A 18 -5.90 1.33 -26.50
N CYS A 19 -5.01 2.29 -26.24
CA CYS A 19 -4.01 2.12 -25.21
C CYS A 19 -4.80 1.89 -23.92
N GLN A 20 -5.02 0.63 -23.56
CA GLN A 20 -5.29 0.26 -22.18
C GLN A 20 -4.01 0.63 -21.42
N ALA A 21 -3.92 1.88 -20.99
CA ALA A 21 -3.04 2.26 -19.90
C ALA A 21 -3.47 1.36 -18.73
N LYS A 22 -2.68 0.32 -18.45
CA LYS A 22 -2.86 -0.48 -17.24
C LYS A 22 -2.73 0.51 -16.09
N ALA A 23 -3.87 0.89 -15.50
CA ALA A 23 -3.88 1.78 -14.36
C ALA A 23 -2.99 1.16 -13.29
N SER A 24 -1.85 1.80 -13.02
CA SER A 24 -1.02 1.39 -11.90
C SER A 24 -1.85 1.65 -10.65
N PRO A 25 -2.03 0.66 -9.76
CA PRO A 25 -2.79 0.87 -8.54
C PRO A 25 -2.20 2.06 -7.78
N SER A 26 -3.06 2.90 -7.20
CA SER A 26 -2.60 4.05 -6.43
C SER A 26 -1.70 3.60 -5.27
N PRO A 27 -0.76 4.44 -4.80
CA PRO A 27 0.08 4.14 -3.64
C PRO A 27 -0.73 3.64 -2.44
N THR A 28 -1.88 4.28 -2.17
CA THR A 28 -2.82 3.89 -1.12
C THR A 28 -3.37 2.47 -1.29
N ALA A 29 -3.85 2.10 -2.49
CA ALA A 29 -4.40 0.78 -2.74
C ALA A 29 -3.32 -0.31 -2.60
N THR A 30 -2.08 0.01 -2.96
CA THR A 30 -0.93 -0.88 -2.76
C THR A 30 -0.66 -1.08 -1.28
N ILE A 31 -0.53 0.00 -0.49
CA ILE A 31 -0.24 -0.07 0.95
C ILE A 31 -1.27 -0.90 1.70
N GLU A 32 -2.56 -0.64 1.49
CA GLU A 32 -3.63 -1.37 2.20
C GLU A 32 -3.63 -2.86 1.87
N LYS A 33 -3.42 -3.21 0.59
CA LYS A 33 -3.30 -4.62 0.19
C LYS A 33 -2.13 -5.30 0.90
N GLN A 34 -0.97 -4.65 0.97
CA GLN A 34 0.20 -5.22 1.65
C GLN A 34 0.02 -5.30 3.17
N LEU A 35 -0.62 -4.30 3.79
CA LEU A 35 -0.96 -4.33 5.22
C LEU A 35 -1.89 -5.50 5.55
N GLN A 36 -2.89 -5.75 4.72
CA GLN A 36 -3.80 -6.90 4.91
C GLN A 36 -3.06 -8.23 4.83
N LEU A 37 -2.12 -8.39 3.88
CA LEU A 37 -1.31 -9.60 3.77
C LEU A 37 -0.49 -9.84 5.05
N LEU A 38 0.15 -8.80 5.57
CA LEU A 38 0.93 -8.88 6.80
C LEU A 38 0.08 -9.23 8.02
N VAL A 39 -1.12 -8.64 8.12
CA VAL A 39 -2.01 -8.86 9.26
C VAL A 39 -2.66 -10.24 9.24
N ASN A 40 -3.14 -10.68 8.07
CA ASN A 40 -3.83 -11.95 7.92
C ASN A 40 -2.89 -13.15 8.09
N ASN A 41 -1.63 -13.04 7.67
CA ASN A 41 -0.66 -14.11 7.83
C ASN A 41 -0.26 -14.31 9.31
N GLN A 42 -0.31 -13.25 10.15
CA GLN A 42 -0.10 -13.44 11.59
C GLN A 42 -1.20 -14.28 12.24
N MET A 43 -2.46 -14.12 11.82
CA MET A 43 -3.57 -14.91 12.36
C MET A 43 -3.38 -16.42 12.13
N THR A 44 -2.58 -16.80 11.14
CA THR A 44 -2.23 -18.20 10.85
C THR A 44 -0.93 -18.67 11.52
N SER A 45 -0.20 -17.76 12.18
CA SER A 45 1.09 -18.05 12.84
C SER A 45 0.96 -18.03 14.36
N VAL A 46 1.69 -18.92 15.06
CA VAL A 46 1.61 -19.10 16.53
C VAL A 46 2.30 -17.95 17.32
N SER A 47 2.84 -16.95 16.64
CA SER A 47 3.66 -15.90 17.27
C SER A 47 2.88 -14.64 17.61
N SER A 48 3.03 -14.18 18.86
CA SER A 48 2.54 -12.87 19.30
C SER A 48 3.50 -11.72 18.98
N ASN A 49 4.64 -11.98 18.34
CA ASN A 49 5.61 -10.95 17.98
C ASN A 49 5.25 -10.32 16.62
N PRO A 50 4.94 -9.00 16.54
CA PRO A 50 4.66 -8.31 15.28
C PRO A 50 5.76 -8.43 14.22
N GLY A 51 7.02 -8.56 14.66
CA GLY A 51 8.17 -8.74 13.77
C GLY A 51 8.16 -10.06 13.00
N ASP A 52 7.47 -11.09 13.49
CA ASP A 52 7.36 -12.37 12.79
C ASP A 52 6.50 -12.23 11.53
N SER A 53 5.42 -11.46 11.59
CA SER A 53 4.54 -11.16 10.46
C SER A 53 5.29 -10.46 9.33
N ILE A 54 6.17 -9.51 9.70
CA ILE A 54 7.04 -8.79 8.77
C ILE A 54 8.06 -9.76 8.14
N ARG A 55 8.73 -10.59 8.95
CA ARG A 55 9.71 -11.56 8.43
C ARG A 55 9.08 -12.58 7.48
N ALA A 56 7.87 -13.06 7.79
CA ALA A 56 7.15 -14.00 6.94
C ALA A 56 6.71 -13.41 5.59
N ASN A 57 6.58 -12.07 5.50
CA ASN A 57 6.15 -11.38 4.28
C ASN A 57 7.03 -10.14 4.03
N ALA A 58 8.35 -10.34 4.02
CA ALA A 58 9.32 -9.26 3.93
C ALA A 58 9.11 -8.39 2.68
N ASP A 59 8.73 -9.00 1.54
CA ASP A 59 8.45 -8.28 0.29
C ASP A 59 7.22 -7.37 0.40
N ALA A 60 6.17 -7.83 1.08
CA ALA A 60 4.96 -7.04 1.32
C ALA A 60 5.30 -5.82 2.19
N TYR A 61 6.08 -6.04 3.24
CA TYR A 61 6.54 -4.97 4.10
C TYR A 61 7.44 -3.97 3.36
N GLN A 62 8.42 -4.46 2.59
CA GLN A 62 9.31 -3.61 1.82
C GLN A 62 8.55 -2.78 0.77
N SER A 63 7.50 -3.34 0.17
CA SER A 63 6.63 -2.63 -0.77
C SER A 63 5.92 -1.42 -0.13
N ILE A 64 5.58 -1.51 1.16
CA ILE A 64 5.03 -0.39 1.95
C ILE A 64 6.12 0.67 2.18
N VAL A 65 7.30 0.26 2.68
CA VAL A 65 8.41 1.19 2.98
C VAL A 65 8.89 1.92 1.72
N ASN A 66 8.92 1.24 0.57
CA ASN A 66 9.34 1.81 -0.71
C ASN A 66 8.39 2.90 -1.25
N GLN A 67 7.21 3.09 -0.66
CA GLN A 67 6.33 4.22 -1.02
C GLN A 67 6.87 5.56 -0.51
N GLY A 68 7.85 5.56 0.39
CA GLY A 68 8.51 6.78 0.85
C GLY A 68 7.53 7.79 1.47
N GLN A 69 7.63 9.06 1.05
CA GLN A 69 6.85 10.15 1.63
C GLN A 69 5.33 9.96 1.47
N ASP A 70 4.86 9.50 0.31
CA ASP A 70 3.42 9.23 0.09
C ASP A 70 2.92 8.15 1.05
N GLY A 71 3.73 7.12 1.27
CA GLY A 71 3.45 6.08 2.25
C GLY A 71 3.42 6.63 3.68
N PHE A 72 4.38 7.47 4.03
CA PHE A 72 4.44 8.11 5.34
C PHE A 72 3.20 8.95 5.66
N GLU A 73 2.79 9.81 4.74
CA GLU A 73 1.61 10.66 4.90
C GLU A 73 0.34 9.83 5.03
N TYR A 74 0.20 8.79 4.20
CA TYR A 74 -0.93 7.88 4.28
C TYR A 74 -0.97 7.13 5.62
N LEU A 75 0.12 6.48 6.01
CA LEU A 75 0.19 5.64 7.21
C LEU A 75 -0.01 6.46 8.49
N THR A 76 0.55 7.66 8.57
CA THR A 76 0.32 8.56 9.71
C THR A 76 -1.12 9.04 9.77
N ALA A 77 -1.76 9.35 8.64
CA ALA A 77 -3.17 9.69 8.59
C ALA A 77 -4.07 8.52 9.04
N GLU A 78 -3.78 7.29 8.62
CA GLU A 78 -4.52 6.11 9.06
C GLU A 78 -4.31 5.79 10.54
N LEU A 79 -3.07 5.92 11.04
CA LEU A 79 -2.77 5.81 12.46
C LEU A 79 -3.53 6.84 13.31
N LYS A 80 -3.70 8.06 12.82
CA LYS A 80 -4.49 9.10 13.50
C LYS A 80 -5.95 8.68 13.63
N LYS A 81 -6.53 8.13 12.56
CA LYS A 81 -7.94 7.72 12.50
C LYS A 81 -8.24 6.45 13.31
N SER A 82 -7.31 5.50 13.39
CA SER A 82 -7.55 4.24 14.11
C SER A 82 -7.75 4.50 15.61
N GLU A 83 -8.63 3.76 16.27
CA GLU A 83 -8.79 3.77 17.73
C GLU A 83 -8.06 2.59 18.40
N HIS A 84 -7.36 1.78 17.61
CA HIS A 84 -6.76 0.54 18.06
C HIS A 84 -5.24 0.68 18.31
N ASN A 85 -4.67 -0.32 18.97
CA ASN A 85 -3.23 -0.50 19.20
C ASN A 85 -2.77 -1.90 18.74
N GLY A 86 -3.45 -2.45 17.75
CA GLY A 86 -3.23 -3.82 17.29
C GLY A 86 -2.02 -3.95 16.38
N LEU A 87 -1.88 -5.15 15.80
CA LEU A 87 -0.82 -5.45 14.86
C LEU A 87 -0.79 -4.48 13.67
N LYS A 88 -1.96 -4.13 13.11
CA LYS A 88 -2.02 -3.21 11.96
C LYS A 88 -1.36 -1.89 12.33
N GLU A 89 -1.73 -1.29 13.45
CA GLU A 89 -1.17 -0.01 13.91
C GLU A 89 0.31 -0.12 14.23
N TRP A 90 0.74 -1.21 14.85
CA TRP A 90 2.16 -1.45 15.11
C TRP A 90 2.98 -1.49 13.81
N ILE A 91 2.51 -2.21 12.79
CA ILE A 91 3.17 -2.31 11.48
C ILE A 91 3.20 -0.94 10.79
N MET A 92 2.11 -0.18 10.83
CA MET A 92 2.05 1.17 10.27
C MET A 92 3.12 2.07 10.90
N ALA A 93 3.23 2.08 12.23
CA ALA A 93 4.24 2.88 12.93
C ALA A 93 5.67 2.42 12.63
N LYS A 94 5.90 1.10 12.57
CA LYS A 94 7.22 0.56 12.20
C LYS A 94 7.61 0.97 10.77
N ALA A 95 6.66 0.93 9.82
CA ALA A 95 6.89 1.40 8.45
C ALA A 95 7.20 2.90 8.39
N CYS A 96 6.47 3.74 9.13
CA CYS A 96 6.79 5.17 9.22
C CYS A 96 8.21 5.41 9.77
N ALA A 97 8.58 4.68 10.84
CA ALA A 97 9.92 4.75 11.41
C ALA A 97 11.02 4.38 10.39
N ASP A 98 10.79 3.35 9.57
CA ASP A 98 11.74 2.89 8.56
C ASP A 98 11.81 3.83 7.34
N ILE A 99 10.69 4.42 6.93
CA ILE A 99 10.65 5.45 5.88
C ILE A 99 11.46 6.69 6.28
N LEU A 100 11.36 7.11 7.54
CA LEU A 100 12.14 8.23 8.06
C LEU A 100 13.63 7.89 8.20
N GLY A 101 13.95 6.64 8.50
CA GLY A 101 15.33 6.16 8.69
C GLY A 101 16.04 6.93 9.81
N GLU A 102 17.20 7.49 9.51
CA GLU A 102 17.99 8.29 10.46
C GLU A 102 17.24 9.53 10.96
N ARG A 103 16.31 10.06 10.16
CA ARG A 103 15.50 11.22 10.52
C ARG A 103 14.43 10.91 11.56
N ASN A 104 14.19 9.63 11.89
CA ASN A 104 13.22 9.25 12.91
C ASN A 104 13.75 9.64 14.31
N PRO A 105 13.13 10.60 15.02
CA PRO A 105 13.56 11.02 16.35
C PRO A 105 13.12 10.02 17.43
N ILE A 106 12.19 9.12 17.14
CA ILE A 106 11.53 8.26 18.14
C ILE A 106 12.19 6.89 18.17
N LYS A 107 12.85 6.57 19.28
CA LYS A 107 13.59 5.31 19.48
C LYS A 107 12.87 4.30 20.38
N GLN A 108 11.92 4.74 21.19
CA GLN A 108 11.21 3.90 22.17
C GLN A 108 9.71 4.12 22.05
N TRP A 109 8.98 3.03 21.85
CA TRP A 109 7.53 2.96 21.73
C TRP A 109 7.11 1.48 21.73
N SER A 110 5.90 1.19 22.22
CA SER A 110 5.36 -0.16 22.32
C SER A 110 4.14 -0.35 21.41
N THR A 111 3.43 0.73 21.10
CA THR A 111 2.23 0.72 20.24
C THR A 111 2.35 1.73 19.11
N GLY A 112 1.58 1.52 18.04
CA GLY A 112 1.57 2.47 16.93
C GLY A 112 1.12 3.88 17.34
N LYS A 113 0.21 3.98 18.31
CA LYS A 113 -0.23 5.26 18.87
C LYS A 113 0.85 5.96 19.69
N GLU A 114 1.60 5.22 20.50
CA GLU A 114 2.73 5.80 21.25
C GLU A 114 3.76 6.39 20.30
N TRP A 115 4.12 5.67 19.23
CA TRP A 115 5.03 6.19 18.21
C TRP A 115 4.50 7.47 17.57
N LEU A 116 3.23 7.47 17.14
CA LEU A 116 2.61 8.63 16.51
C LEU A 116 2.59 9.85 17.45
N THR A 117 2.13 9.69 18.70
CA THR A 117 2.09 10.78 19.68
C THR A 117 3.49 11.32 19.97
N ALA A 118 4.48 10.45 20.09
CA ALA A 118 5.85 10.87 20.31
C ALA A 118 6.41 11.64 19.09
N TYR A 119 6.13 11.15 17.89
CA TYR A 119 6.52 11.81 16.64
C TYR A 119 5.91 13.21 16.54
N GLU A 120 4.61 13.37 16.78
CA GLU A 120 3.93 14.67 16.72
C GLU A 120 4.49 15.68 17.74
N LYS A 121 4.92 15.22 18.92
CA LYS A 121 5.57 16.07 19.93
C LYS A 121 7.00 16.48 19.58
N SER A 122 7.61 15.81 18.60
CA SER A 122 9.00 16.07 18.18
C SER A 122 9.10 16.99 16.97
N GLN A 123 7.96 17.35 16.36
CA GLN A 123 7.86 18.35 15.29
C GLN A 123 7.79 19.76 15.89
#